data_AF-A0A2H5YVQ6-F1
#
_entry.id   AF-A0A2H5YVQ6-F1
#
_cell.length_a   1.000
_cell.length_b   1.000
_cell.length_c   1.000
_cell.angle_alpha   90.00
_cell.angle_beta   90.00
_cell.angle_gamma   90.00
#
_symmetry.space_group_name_H-M   'P 1'
#
loop_
_entity.id
_entity.type
_entity.pdbx_description
1 polymer ?
#
loop_
_entity_poly.entity_id
_entity_poly.type
_entity_poly.pdbx_seq_one_letter_code
_entity_poly.pdbx_strand_id
1 'polypeptide(L)' 'MRLPFELLSDAELRFARALRLPTFVVEGMTLIKRLTLIIEDGQIVKVFYPVFPPQRNPEEVIAWLAGRRA' A
#
# COMPACT_ATOMS: atom_id res chain seq x y z
N MET A 1 -21.07 4.39 9.96
CA MET A 1 -19.74 4.92 9.62
C MET A 1 -19.37 4.44 8.23
N ARG A 2 -19.07 5.34 7.29
CA ARG A 2 -18.61 5.00 5.92
C ARG A 2 -17.23 5.59 5.74
N LEU A 3 -16.29 4.79 5.22
CA LEU A 3 -14.96 5.29 4.88
C LEU A 3 -15.08 6.32 3.74
N PRO A 4 -14.29 7.40 3.76
CA PRO A 4 -14.30 8.41 2.69
C PRO A 4 -13.59 7.93 1.42
N PHE A 5 -13.29 6.64 1.32
CA PHE A 5 -12.58 5.98 0.22
C PHE A 5 -13.05 4.53 0.07
N GLU A 6 -12.73 3.94 -1.09
CA GLU A 6 -13.05 2.55 -1.39
C GLU A 6 -12.15 1.59 -0.59
N LEU A 7 -12.74 0.47 -0.17
CA LEU A 7 -12.01 -0.64 0.43
C LEU A 7 -12.11 -1.84 -0.52
N LEU A 8 -10.99 -2.21 -1.12
CA LEU A 8 -10.90 -3.32 -2.06
C LEU A 8 -10.45 -4.58 -1.33
N SER A 9 -11.00 -5.73 -1.73
CA SER A 9 -10.62 -7.04 -1.21
C SER A 9 -9.69 -7.76 -2.19
N ASP A 10 -8.52 -8.18 -1.72
CA ASP A 10 -7.62 -9.12 -2.41
C ASP A 10 -7.61 -10.48 -1.69
N ALA A 11 -8.79 -11.01 -1.36
CA ALA A 11 -8.94 -12.24 -0.58
C ALA A 11 -8.23 -13.46 -1.22
N GLU A 12 -8.16 -13.50 -2.54
CA GLU A 12 -7.46 -14.55 -3.29
C GLU A 12 -5.97 -14.27 -3.47
N LEU A 13 -5.45 -13.12 -3.00
CA LEU A 13 -4.06 -12.65 -3.19
C LEU A 13 -3.65 -12.54 -4.68
N ARG A 14 -4.60 -12.29 -5.58
CA ARG A 14 -4.33 -12.17 -7.02
C ARG A 14 -3.53 -10.91 -7.33
N PHE A 15 -3.89 -9.79 -6.71
CA PHE A 15 -3.17 -8.53 -6.86
C PHE A 15 -1.77 -8.62 -6.24
N ALA A 16 -1.68 -9.15 -5.01
CA ALA A 16 -0.42 -9.36 -4.33
C ALA A 16 0.55 -10.26 -5.13
N ARG A 17 0.07 -11.39 -5.67
CA ARG A 17 0.90 -12.29 -6.49
C ARG A 17 1.34 -11.64 -7.80
N ALA A 18 0.43 -10.96 -8.52
CA ALA A 18 0.74 -10.33 -9.79
C ALA A 18 1.86 -9.29 -9.66
N LEU A 19 1.85 -8.50 -8.57
CA LEU A 19 2.87 -7.49 -8.29
C LEU A 19 4.05 -8.02 -7.46
N ARG A 20 4.05 -9.30 -7.08
CA ARG A 20 5.03 -9.91 -6.17
C ARG A 20 5.20 -9.10 -4.87
N LEU A 21 4.08 -8.65 -4.30
CA LEU A 21 4.07 -7.86 -3.06
C LEU A 21 4.65 -8.67 -1.89
N PRO A 22 5.30 -8.01 -0.93
CA PRO A 22 5.82 -8.67 0.25
C PRO A 22 4.69 -9.23 1.11
N THR A 23 4.78 -10.51 1.46
CA THR A 23 3.82 -11.21 2.32
C THR A 23 4.50 -11.79 3.55
N PHE A 24 3.69 -12.22 4.52
CA PHE A 24 4.11 -13.00 5.67
C PHE A 24 3.02 -14.00 6.05
N VAL A 25 3.39 -15.02 6.82
CA VAL A 25 2.45 -16.04 7.31
C VAL A 25 2.28 -15.89 8.80
N VAL A 26 1.03 -15.88 9.26
CA VAL A 26 0.65 -15.92 10.68
C VAL A 26 -0.55 -16.83 10.82
N GLU A 27 -0.49 -17.78 11.76
CA GLU A 27 -1.58 -18.75 12.01
C GLU A 27 -2.10 -19.44 10.73
N GLY A 28 -1.20 -19.77 9.79
CA GLY A 28 -1.55 -20.40 8.51
C GLY A 28 -2.15 -19.46 7.45
N MET A 29 -2.38 -18.19 7.77
CA MET A 29 -2.86 -17.18 6.83
C MET A 29 -1.69 -16.47 6.16
N THR A 30 -1.73 -16.33 4.83
CA THR A 30 -0.82 -15.45 4.10
C THR A 30 -1.40 -14.05 4.04
N LEU A 31 -0.69 -13.07 4.58
CA LEU A 31 -1.10 -11.67 4.65
C LEU A 31 -0.09 -10.79 3.91
N ILE A 32 -0.57 -9.66 3.36
CA ILE A 32 0.28 -8.65 2.74
C ILE A 32 0.96 -7.83 3.84
N LYS A 33 2.29 -7.66 3.77
CA LYS A 33 2.99 -6.73 4.66
C LYS A 33 2.56 -5.30 4.34
N ARG A 34 2.41 -4.47 5.37
CA ARG A 34 1.98 -3.07 5.18
C ARG A 34 2.92 -2.32 4.23
N LEU A 35 2.32 -1.72 3.20
CA LEU A 35 2.99 -0.91 2.20
C LEU A 35 1.99 0.11 1.63
N THR A 36 2.52 1.19 1.04
CA THR A 36 1.72 2.15 0.28
C THR A 36 2.27 2.25 -1.14
N LEU A 37 1.39 2.12 -2.13
CA LEU A 37 1.71 2.33 -3.55
C LEU A 37 1.11 3.67 -3.99
N ILE A 38 1.86 4.44 -4.78
CA ILE A 38 1.31 5.56 -5.53
C ILE A 38 1.31 5.16 -7.00
N ILE A 39 0.15 5.25 -7.63
CA ILE A 39 -0.12 4.79 -8.98
C ILE A 39 -0.65 5.96 -9.81
N GLU A 40 -0.07 6.19 -10.99
CA GLU A 40 -0.50 7.18 -11.98
C GLU A 40 -0.62 6.48 -13.33
N ASP A 41 -1.76 6.62 -14.00
CA ASP A 41 -2.04 6.02 -15.32
C ASP A 41 -1.69 4.52 -15.41
N GLY A 42 -1.98 3.77 -14.34
CA GLY A 42 -1.70 2.33 -14.24
C GLY A 42 -0.25 1.97 -13.93
N GLN A 43 0.64 2.96 -13.75
CA GLN A 43 2.04 2.75 -13.39
C GLN A 43 2.29 3.05 -11.91
N ILE A 44 2.98 2.15 -11.21
CA ILE A 44 3.43 2.40 -9.85
C ILE A 44 4.62 3.37 -9.91
N VAL A 45 4.41 4.61 -9.48
CA VAL A 45 5.43 5.68 -9.49
C VAL A 45 6.20 5.79 -8.17
N LYS A 46 5.67 5.23 -7.08
CA LYS A 46 6.34 5.17 -5.78
C LYS A 46 5.84 4.01 -4.94
N VAL A 47 6.77 3.42 -4.20
CA VAL A 47 6.51 2.41 -3.17
C VAL A 47 7.06 2.91 -1.83
N PHE A 48 6.23 2.84 -0.79
CA PHE A 48 6.65 2.96 0.60
C PHE A 48 6.63 1.57 1.23
N TYR A 49 7.82 1.02 1.44
CA TYR A 49 8.02 -0.25 2.12
C TYR A 49 9.47 -0.32 2.63
N PRO A 50 9.72 -0.80 3.86
CA PRO A 50 8.72 -1.14 4.87
C PRO A 50 8.02 0.11 5.42
N VAL A 51 6.75 -0.03 5.80
CA VAL A 51 6.03 1.03 6.53
C VAL A 51 6.21 0.81 8.03
N PHE A 52 7.07 1.62 8.66
CA PHE A 52 7.25 1.66 10.10
C PHE A 52 7.80 3.02 10.57
N PRO A 53 7.20 3.65 11.61
CA PRO A 53 6.00 3.23 12.32
C PRO A 53 4.73 3.56 11.50
N PRO A 54 3.67 2.75 11.59
CA PRO A 54 2.53 2.81 10.68
C PRO A 54 1.79 4.15 10.65
N GLN A 55 1.73 4.85 11.79
CA GLN A 55 1.03 6.12 11.95
C GLN A 55 1.72 7.29 11.23
N ARG A 56 3.01 7.17 10.89
CA ARG A 56 3.77 8.23 10.20
C ARG A 56 3.65 8.18 8.68
N ASN A 57 3.26 7.03 8.12
CA ASN A 57 3.22 6.87 6.66
C ASN A 57 2.26 7.82 5.93
N PRO A 58 1.08 8.19 6.48
CA PRO A 58 0.25 9.22 5.86
C PRO A 58 0.98 10.56 5.67
N GLU A 59 1.78 10.99 6.66
CA GLU A 59 2.56 12.24 6.58
C GLU A 59 3.65 12.15 5.51
N GLU A 60 4.34 11.01 5.42
CA GLU A 60 5.37 10.76 4.41
C GLU A 60 4.79 10.78 2.99
N VAL A 61 3.60 10.19 2.80
CA VAL A 61 2.89 10.19 1.52
C VAL A 61 2.50 11.61 1.12
N ILE A 62 1.93 12.39 2.05
CA ILE A 62 1.56 13.80 1.80
C ILE A 62 2.78 14.62 1.45
N ALA A 63 3.88 14.49 2.19
CA ALA A 63 5.12 15.21 1.92
C ALA A 63 5.70 14.88 0.54
N TRP A 64 5.69 13.59 0.15
CA TRP A 64 6.15 13.17 -1.16
C TRP A 64 5.26 13.73 -2.30
N LEU A 65 3.93 13.71 -2.12
CA LEU A 65 2.99 14.29 -3.08
C LEU A 65 3.19 15.80 -3.23
N ALA A 66 3.38 16.53 -2.12
CA ALA A 66 3.64 17.96 -2.12
C ALA A 66 4.94 18.31 -2.85
N GLY A 67 6.00 17.51 -2.66
CA GLY A 67 7.29 17.71 -3.35
C GLY A 67 7.24 17.47 -4.87
N ARG A 68 6.21 16.80 -5.39
CA ARG A 68 6.02 16.58 -6.84
C ARG A 68 5.24 17.68 -7.55
N ARG A 69 4.62 18.59 -6.81
CA ARG A 69 3.82 19.71 -7.36
C ARG A 69 4.66 20.96 -7.66
N ALA A 70 5.99 20.85 -7.58
CA ALA A 70 6.95 21.90 -7.91
C ALA A 70 7.38 21.84 -9.38
#